data_AF-A0A7X3XR04-F1
#
_entry.id   AF-A0A7X3XR04-F1
#
_cell.length_a   1.000
_cell.length_b   1.000
_cell.length_c   1.000
_cell.angle_alpha   90.00
_cell.angle_beta   90.00
_cell.angle_gamma   90.00
#
_symmetry.space_group_name_H-M   'P 1'
#
loop_
_entity.id
_entity.type
_entity.pdbx_description
1 polymer ?
#
loop_
_entity_poly.entity_id
_entity_poly.type
_entity_poly.pdbx_seq_one_letter_code
_entity_poly.pdbx_strand_id
1 'polypeptide(L)' 'MNFPLLVDTGRNLALLFGATNALDGKIQRLAVIIDKTGKILEIDKEVNASTHGADLVDFFKTLETSN' A
#
# COMPACT_ATOMS: atom_id res chain seq x y z
N MET A 1 15.35 1.23 9.97
CA MET A 1 14.11 0.50 9.60
C MET A 1 13.47 0.01 10.89
N ASN A 2 12.51 0.76 11.42
CA ASN A 2 11.85 0.44 12.71
C ASN A 2 10.37 0.12 12.47
N PHE A 3 10.08 -0.75 11.51
CA PHE A 3 8.75 -1.21 11.16
C PHE A 3 8.79 -2.71 10.81
N PRO A 4 7.70 -3.46 11.03
CA PRO A 4 7.67 -4.89 10.74
C PRO A 4 7.70 -5.14 9.22
N LEU A 5 8.39 -6.22 8.83
CA LEU A 5 8.31 -6.78 7.49
C LEU A 5 7.49 -8.07 7.55
N LEU A 6 6.45 -8.15 6.74
CA LEU A 6 5.59 -9.33 6.64
C LEU A 6 6.07 -10.24 5.51
N VAL A 7 6.18 -11.53 5.78
CA VAL A 7 6.59 -12.54 4.79
C VAL A 7 5.35 -13.15 4.14
N ASP A 8 5.10 -12.82 2.87
CA ASP A 8 3.98 -13.36 2.08
C ASP A 8 4.43 -14.54 1.20
N THR A 9 4.90 -15.63 1.82
CA THR A 9 5.43 -16.82 1.10
C THR A 9 4.41 -17.41 0.13
N GLY A 10 3.13 -17.42 0.50
CA GLY A 10 2.04 -17.93 -0.32
C GLY A 10 1.54 -16.96 -1.40
N ARG A 11 2.03 -15.71 -1.42
CA ARG A 11 1.59 -14.64 -2.32
C ARG A 11 0.11 -14.28 -2.17
N ASN A 12 -0.50 -14.61 -1.03
CA ASN A 12 -1.93 -14.41 -0.80
C ASN A 12 -2.25 -12.92 -0.73
N LEU A 13 -1.40 -12.12 -0.08
CA LEU A 13 -1.61 -10.68 0.03
C LEU A 13 -1.29 -9.99 -1.29
N ALA A 14 -0.23 -10.42 -1.97
CA ALA A 14 0.11 -9.92 -3.29
C ALA A 14 -1.02 -10.12 -4.31
N LEU A 15 -1.67 -11.30 -4.29
CA LEU A 15 -2.85 -11.56 -5.12
C LEU A 15 -4.08 -10.78 -4.66
N LEU A 16 -4.35 -10.78 -3.35
CA LEU A 16 -5.52 -10.10 -2.77
C LEU A 16 -5.54 -8.60 -3.07
N PHE A 17 -4.41 -7.91 -2.90
CA PHE A 17 -4.30 -6.47 -3.13
C PHE A 17 -3.88 -6.11 -4.56
N GLY A 18 -3.70 -7.10 -5.44
CA GLY A 18 -3.40 -6.88 -6.84
C GLY A 18 -1.98 -6.39 -7.13
N ALA A 19 -1.01 -6.71 -6.26
CA ALA A 19 0.42 -6.55 -6.55
C ALA A 19 0.89 -7.46 -7.68
N THR A 20 0.16 -8.54 -7.90
CA THR A 20 0.36 -9.43 -9.02
C THR A 20 -0.98 -10.07 -9.38
N ASN A 21 -1.11 -10.53 -10.63
CA ASN A 21 -2.31 -11.20 -11.14
C ASN A 21 -2.13 -12.72 -11.27
N ALA A 22 -0.97 -13.26 -10.91
CA ALA A 22 -0.65 -14.68 -11.00
C ALA A 22 0.31 -15.13 -9.90
N LEU A 23 0.25 -16.42 -9.51
CA LEU A 23 1.09 -17.00 -8.47
C LEU A 23 2.59 -16.95 -8.83
N ASP A 24 2.92 -17.05 -10.10
CA ASP A 24 4.28 -16.95 -10.65
C ASP A 24 4.60 -15.55 -11.22
N GLY A 25 3.65 -14.62 -11.11
CA GLY A 25 3.77 -13.27 -11.65
C GLY A 25 4.82 -12.42 -10.94
N LYS A 26 5.30 -11.39 -11.64
CA LYS A 26 6.15 -10.35 -11.03
C LYS A 26 5.32 -9.53 -10.04
N ILE A 27 5.93 -9.18 -8.91
CA ILE A 27 5.34 -8.25 -7.94
C ILE A 27 5.54 -6.82 -8.46
N GLN A 28 4.44 -6.09 -8.56
CA GLN A 28 4.43 -4.66 -8.79
C GLN A 28 4.38 -3.92 -7.45
N ARG A 29 5.07 -2.79 -7.37
CA ARG A 29 5.05 -1.95 -6.17
C ARG A 29 3.67 -1.31 -6.04
N LEU A 30 3.11 -1.35 -4.85
CA LEU A 30 1.88 -0.65 -4.50
C LEU A 30 1.88 -0.26 -3.03
N ALA A 31 1.01 0.67 -2.66
CA ALA A 31 0.68 1.00 -1.29
C ALA A 31 -0.83 0.83 -1.06
N VAL A 32 -1.19 0.22 0.07
CA VAL A 32 -2.59 0.12 0.52
C VAL A 32 -2.71 0.92 1.80
N ILE A 33 -3.62 1.89 1.82
CA ILE A 33 -3.89 2.70 3.00
C ILE A 33 -5.21 2.25 3.61
N ILE A 34 -5.14 1.78 4.86
CA ILE A 34 -6.27 1.20 5.59
C ILE A 34 -6.50 2.05 6.85
N ASP A 35 -7.74 2.47 7.08
CA ASP A 35 -8.09 3.24 8.27
C ASP A 35 -8.20 2.37 9.53
N LYS A 36 -8.45 3.02 10.68
CA LYS A 36 -8.57 2.34 11.98
C LYS A 36 -9.79 1.42 12.09
N THR A 37 -10.76 1.52 11.17
CA THR A 37 -11.94 0.65 11.09
C THR A 37 -11.71 -0.58 10.22
N GLY A 38 -10.57 -0.64 9.51
CA GLY A 38 -10.25 -1.69 8.55
C GLY A 38 -10.74 -1.39 7.13
N LYS A 39 -11.22 -0.17 6.86
CA LYS A 39 -11.64 0.23 5.51
C LYS A 39 -10.43 0.66 4.69
N ILE A 40 -10.36 0.19 3.45
CA ILE A 40 -9.37 0.66 2.48
C ILE A 40 -9.78 2.07 2.04
N LEU A 41 -8.90 3.04 2.30
CA LEU A 41 -9.06 4.42 1.83
C LEU A 41 -8.50 4.60 0.43
N GLU A 42 -7.38 3.94 0.14
CA GLU A 42 -6.68 4.05 -1.15
C GLU A 42 -5.84 2.80 -1.46
N ILE A 43 -5.71 2.49 -2.76
CA ILE A 43 -4.74 1.55 -3.32
C ILE A 43 -3.97 2.31 -4.40
N ASP A 44 -2.75 2.73 -4.08
CA ASP A 44 -1.85 3.40 -5.01
C ASP A 44 -0.98 2.36 -5.72
N LYS A 45 -1.13 2.25 -7.05
CA LYS A 45 -0.36 1.34 -7.91
C LYS A 45 0.80 2.01 -8.64
N GLU A 46 0.91 3.33 -8.56
CA GLU A 46 1.90 4.13 -9.30
C GLU A 46 2.94 4.72 -8.32
N VAL A 47 3.32 3.94 -7.31
CA VAL A 47 4.21 4.36 -6.24
C VAL A 47 5.59 4.77 -6.79
N ASN A 48 5.91 6.06 -6.65
CA ASN A 48 7.25 6.57 -6.87
C ASN A 48 8.11 6.41 -5.60
N ALA A 49 9.03 5.44 -5.63
CA ALA A 49 9.87 5.09 -4.47
C ALA A 49 10.72 6.27 -3.94
N SER A 50 11.00 7.28 -4.76
CA SER A 50 11.81 8.44 -4.37
C SER A 50 11.01 9.47 -3.56
N THR A 51 9.69 9.54 -3.74
CA THR A 51 8.81 10.57 -3.14
C THR A 51 7.77 10.00 -2.20
N HIS A 52 7.53 8.69 -2.22
CA HIS A 52 6.38 8.06 -1.59
C HIS A 52 6.15 8.43 -0.11
N GLY A 53 7.23 8.59 0.67
CA GLY A 53 7.09 9.01 2.07
C GLY A 53 6.48 10.41 2.23
N ALA A 54 6.85 11.35 1.36
CA ALA A 54 6.26 12.69 1.34
C ALA A 54 4.82 12.66 0.80
N ASP A 55 4.59 11.87 -0.26
CA ASP A 55 3.27 11.69 -0.88
C ASP A 55 2.24 11.19 0.14
N LEU A 56 2.62 10.22 0.99
CA LEU A 56 1.79 9.73 2.09
C LEU A 56 1.49 10.79 3.14
N VAL A 57 2.50 11.58 3.55
CA VAL A 57 2.32 12.66 4.53
C VAL A 57 1.32 13.69 4.02
N ASP A 58 1.42 14.08 2.75
CA ASP A 58 0.52 15.06 2.16
C ASP A 58 -0.90 14.47 1.98
N PHE A 59 -1.01 13.21 1.56
CA PHE A 59 -2.28 12.48 1.55
C PHE A 59 -2.98 12.53 2.92
N PHE A 60 -2.29 12.17 4.00
CA PHE A 60 -2.90 12.15 5.34
C PHE A 60 -3.34 13.54 5.80
N LYS A 61 -2.60 14.62 5.47
CA LYS A 61 -3.04 16.00 5.77
C LYS A 61 -4.36 16.34 5.08
N THR A 62 -4.56 15.90 3.83
CA THR A 62 -5.83 16.16 3.12
C THR A 62 -7.03 15.51 3.81
N LEU A 63 -6.84 14.32 4.39
CA LEU A 63 -7.87 13.62 5.14
C LEU A 63 -8.20 14.30 6.48
N GLU A 64 -7.20 14.87 7.15
CA GLU A 64 -7.40 15.64 8.38
C GLU A 64 -8.18 16.93 8.14
N THR A 65 -7.96 17.60 7.00
CA THR A 65 -8.67 18.84 6.64
C THR A 65 -10.08 18.62 6.06
N SER A 66 -10.45 17.38 5.74
CA SER A 66 -11.75 17.04 5.15
C SER A 66 -12.80 16.60 6.19
N ASN A 67 -12.43 16.59 7.47
CA ASN A 67 -13.31 16.34 8.63
C ASN A 67 -13.54 17.64 9.43
#